data_AF-A0A842M8S2-F1
#
_entry.id   AF-A0A842M8S2-F1
#
_cell.length_a   1.000
_cell.length_b   1.000
_cell.length_c   1.000
_cell.angle_alpha   90.00
_cell.angle_beta   90.00
_cell.angle_gamma   90.00
#
_symmetry.space_group_name_H-M   'P 1'
#
loop_
_entity.id
_entity.type
_entity.pdbx_description
1 polymer ?
#
loop_
_entity_poly.entity_id
_entity_poly.type
_entity_poly.pdbx_seq_one_letter_code
_entity_poly.pdbx_strand_id
1 'polypeptide(L)'
;MKILLLNCAELKVSDLEQKLKALGFSVDVISSVEEVMEMGLKNDLFLVYTTPTKDIRWTGKFKSFNLPPVYLIDLEEVNIPKAILVPPHIHISKPFDVKELKTAMDLVLNMMKELKEEGERYRNLFKYTGRCVAVYEAIDNGKDFVFKDFNPAAEHAEQVKREDVLGRRVTEVFPGVKNFGLLDVFKRVYKTGQPERFPLAHYKDERISGWRDNFVYKLPTGEIVAV
;
A
#
# COMPACT_ATOMS: atom_id res chain seq x y z
N MET A 1 23.27 -0.14 -3.91
CA MET A 1 21.88 0.36 -3.76
C MET A 1 21.85 1.81 -4.22
N LYS A 2 20.86 2.18 -5.03
CA LYS A 2 20.66 3.53 -5.56
C LYS A 2 19.57 4.28 -4.79
N ILE A 3 19.90 5.48 -4.30
CA ILE A 3 19.00 6.37 -3.59
C ILE A 3 18.65 7.53 -4.52
N LEU A 4 17.36 7.76 -4.72
CA LEU A 4 16.87 9.03 -5.25
C LEU A 4 16.57 9.96 -4.07
N LEU A 5 17.36 11.01 -3.93
CA LEU A 5 17.22 12.04 -2.89
C LEU A 5 16.48 13.25 -3.47
N LEU A 6 15.22 13.41 -3.11
CA LEU A 6 14.46 14.61 -3.44
C LEU A 6 14.64 15.67 -2.36
N ASN A 7 15.25 16.79 -2.75
CA ASN A 7 15.44 17.95 -1.89
C ASN A 7 14.25 18.92 -1.99
N CYS A 8 13.31 18.80 -1.07
CA CYS A 8 12.19 19.74 -0.89
C CYS A 8 12.51 20.85 0.13
N ALA A 9 13.58 20.71 0.90
CA ALA A 9 13.94 21.64 1.96
C ALA A 9 14.47 22.99 1.42
N GLU A 10 14.87 23.07 0.14
CA GLU A 10 15.64 24.19 -0.43
C GLU A 10 16.95 24.48 0.34
N LEU A 11 17.39 23.53 1.17
CA LEU A 11 18.62 23.59 1.93
C LEU A 11 19.76 22.92 1.15
N LYS A 12 21.00 23.26 1.53
CA LYS A 12 22.19 22.64 0.94
C LYS A 12 22.29 21.18 1.40
N VAL A 13 22.11 20.25 0.47
CA VAL A 13 22.17 18.80 0.74
C VAL A 13 23.53 18.16 0.48
N SER A 14 24.55 18.93 0.12
CA SER A 14 25.86 18.37 -0.28
C SER A 14 26.54 17.55 0.82
N ASP A 15 26.37 17.95 2.09
CA ASP A 15 26.93 17.21 3.23
C ASP A 15 26.25 15.84 3.40
N LEU A 16 24.92 15.82 3.33
CA LEU A 16 24.12 14.59 3.38
C LEU A 16 24.45 13.67 2.20
N GLU A 17 24.51 14.22 0.98
CA GLU A 17 24.84 13.48 -0.23
C GLU A 17 26.24 12.83 -0.12
N GLN A 18 27.25 13.59 0.31
CA GLN A 18 28.61 13.07 0.48
C GLN A 18 28.66 11.95 1.53
N LYS A 19 27.93 12.10 2.64
CA LYS A 19 27.90 11.08 3.70
C LYS A 19 27.18 9.82 3.23
N LEU A 20 26.05 9.94 2.53
CA LEU A 20 25.38 8.80 1.91
C LEU A 20 26.29 8.09 0.88
N LYS A 21 27.02 8.84 0.06
CA LYS A 21 28.02 8.28 -0.87
C LYS A 21 29.16 7.57 -0.13
N ALA A 22 29.65 8.14 0.97
CA ALA A 22 30.68 7.52 1.81
C ALA A 22 30.22 6.21 2.48
N LEU A 23 28.91 6.05 2.71
CA LEU A 23 28.30 4.80 3.17
C LEU A 23 28.14 3.74 2.05
N GLY A 24 28.53 4.06 0.81
CA GLY A 24 28.47 3.14 -0.34
C GLY A 24 27.18 3.22 -1.14
N PHE A 25 26.33 4.22 -0.90
CA PHE A 25 25.14 4.45 -1.72
C PHE A 25 25.47 5.22 -2.99
N SER A 26 24.84 4.85 -4.11
CA SER A 26 24.78 5.71 -5.28
C SER A 26 23.63 6.68 -5.07
N VAL A 27 23.88 7.99 -5.09
CA VAL A 27 22.87 9.00 -4.75
C VAL A 27 22.64 9.91 -5.96
N ASP A 28 21.40 9.92 -6.43
CA ASP A 28 20.89 10.85 -7.44
C ASP A 28 20.09 11.94 -6.72
N VAL A 29 20.52 13.19 -6.80
CA VAL A 29 19.85 14.32 -6.14
C VAL A 29 18.96 15.04 -7.14
N ILE A 30 17.69 15.25 -6.79
CA ILE A 30 16.73 16.01 -7.58
C ILE A 30 16.04 17.06 -6.71
N SER A 31 15.54 18.12 -7.33
CA SER A 31 14.85 19.22 -6.63
C SER A 31 13.43 19.46 -7.16
N SER A 32 13.01 18.75 -8.22
CA SER A 32 11.67 18.81 -8.80
C SER A 32 10.92 17.51 -8.55
N VAL A 33 9.65 17.64 -8.17
CA VAL A 33 8.72 16.52 -7.95
C VAL A 33 8.36 15.84 -9.28
N GLU A 34 8.34 16.60 -10.37
CA GLU A 34 7.99 16.12 -11.71
C GLU A 34 9.02 15.11 -12.22
N GLU A 35 10.32 15.35 -11.97
CA GLU A 35 11.42 14.46 -12.33
C GLU A 35 11.39 13.12 -11.56
N VAL A 36 10.77 13.10 -10.38
CA VAL A 36 10.63 11.89 -9.55
C VAL A 36 9.88 10.78 -10.29
N MET A 37 8.85 11.13 -11.08
CA MET A 37 7.99 10.12 -11.69
C MET A 37 8.76 9.25 -12.70
N GLU A 38 9.75 9.81 -13.39
CA GLU A 38 10.58 9.11 -14.37
C GLU A 38 11.75 8.36 -13.71
N MET A 39 12.37 8.95 -12.69
CA MET A 39 13.58 8.43 -12.05
C MET A 39 13.32 7.52 -10.85
N GLY A 40 12.22 7.75 -10.11
CA GLY A 40 11.90 7.06 -8.86
C GLY A 40 11.71 5.56 -9.04
N LEU A 41 11.17 5.12 -10.18
CA LEU A 41 10.98 3.70 -10.50
C LEU A 41 12.29 2.94 -10.75
N LYS A 42 13.39 3.64 -11.02
CA LYS A 42 14.71 3.04 -11.33
C LYS A 42 15.63 2.96 -10.11
N ASN A 43 15.18 3.47 -8.96
CA ASN A 43 15.96 3.55 -7.73
C ASN A 43 15.45 2.55 -6.68
N ASP A 44 16.34 2.12 -5.81
CA ASP A 44 16.02 1.14 -4.77
C ASP A 44 15.34 1.80 -3.56
N LEU A 45 15.67 3.07 -3.31
CA LEU A 45 15.13 3.88 -2.21
C LEU A 45 14.78 5.28 -2.69
N PHE A 46 13.61 5.77 -2.31
CA PHE A 46 13.20 7.15 -2.51
C PHE A 46 13.22 7.90 -1.17
N LEU A 47 14.17 8.81 -1.00
CA LEU A 47 14.39 9.61 0.21
C LEU A 47 13.94 11.05 -0.04
N VAL A 48 12.97 11.53 0.71
CA VAL A 48 12.45 12.90 0.64
C VAL A 48 13.06 13.71 1.78
N TYR A 49 13.94 14.65 1.44
CA TYR A 49 14.51 15.60 2.38
C TYR A 49 13.67 16.87 2.42
N THR A 50 13.07 17.17 3.56
CA THR A 50 12.07 18.25 3.71
C THR A 50 12.20 18.93 5.05
N THR A 51 11.50 20.04 5.26
CA THR A 51 11.33 20.69 6.58
C THR A 51 9.85 20.62 7.01
N PRO A 52 9.52 20.87 8.30
CA PRO A 52 8.14 20.84 8.79
C PRO A 52 7.18 21.81 8.10
N THR A 53 7.70 22.89 7.51
CA THR A 53 6.88 23.95 6.91
C THR A 53 6.58 23.69 5.43
N LYS A 54 7.30 22.79 4.77
CA LYS A 54 7.16 22.51 3.34
C LYS A 54 5.92 21.64 3.07
N ASP A 55 5.19 22.02 2.03
CA ASP A 55 4.00 21.28 1.59
C ASP A 55 4.43 19.94 0.95
N ILE A 56 3.95 18.84 1.53
CA ILE A 56 4.17 17.48 1.04
C ILE A 56 2.90 16.82 0.50
N ARG A 57 1.81 17.56 0.24
CA ARG A 57 0.54 16.99 -0.27
C ARG A 57 0.68 16.27 -1.60
N TRP A 58 1.67 16.66 -2.43
CA TRP A 58 2.00 16.00 -3.69
C TRP A 58 2.40 14.53 -3.50
N THR A 59 2.82 14.11 -2.31
CA THR A 59 3.20 12.74 -2.01
C THR A 59 2.09 11.72 -2.23
N GLY A 60 0.82 12.16 -2.18
CA GLY A 60 -0.32 11.33 -2.54
C GLY A 60 -0.32 10.85 -4.01
N LYS A 61 0.47 11.50 -4.88
CA LYS A 61 0.65 11.09 -6.29
C LYS A 61 1.51 9.84 -6.44
N PHE A 62 2.25 9.44 -5.40
CA PHE A 62 3.18 8.31 -5.44
C PHE A 62 2.62 6.99 -4.93
N LYS A 63 1.30 6.88 -4.82
CA LYS A 63 0.64 5.61 -4.50
C LYS A 63 0.97 4.49 -5.49
N SER A 64 1.52 4.82 -6.65
CA SER A 64 2.01 3.90 -7.67
C SER A 64 3.40 3.32 -7.40
N PHE A 65 4.19 3.84 -6.47
CA PHE A 65 5.49 3.27 -6.15
C PHE A 65 5.35 1.99 -5.33
N ASN A 66 6.17 1.00 -5.68
CA ASN A 66 6.19 -0.31 -5.01
C ASN A 66 6.62 -0.21 -3.54
N LEU A 67 7.34 0.86 -3.17
CA LEU A 67 7.74 1.17 -1.80
C LEU A 67 7.42 2.65 -1.52
N PRO A 68 6.90 2.98 -0.33
CA PRO A 68 6.59 4.36 0.01
C PRO A 68 7.87 5.21 0.15
N PRO A 69 7.79 6.54 -0.11
CA PRO A 69 8.88 7.46 0.20
C PRO A 69 9.26 7.37 1.68
N VAL A 70 10.56 7.43 1.95
CA VAL A 70 11.12 7.62 3.29
C VAL A 70 11.39 9.11 3.47
N TYR A 71 10.96 9.70 4.59
CA TYR A 71 11.10 11.12 4.82
C TYR A 71 12.24 11.39 5.79
N LEU A 72 13.11 12.35 5.46
CA LEU A 72 14.09 12.92 6.37
C LEU A 72 13.69 14.39 6.60
N ILE A 73 13.07 14.64 7.74
CA ILE A 73 12.52 15.94 8.12
C ILE A 73 13.57 16.70 8.91
N ASP A 74 14.12 17.73 8.31
CA ASP A 74 15.09 18.64 8.88
C ASP A 74 14.42 19.70 9.76
N LEU A 75 14.85 19.81 11.02
CA LEU A 75 14.28 20.72 12.02
C LEU A 75 15.08 22.02 12.19
N GLU A 76 16.03 22.31 11.29
CA GLU A 76 16.84 23.52 11.39
C GLU A 76 16.00 24.81 11.31
N GLU A 77 14.91 24.83 10.52
CA GLU A 77 13.97 25.96 10.45
C GLU A 77 13.27 26.28 11.79
N VAL A 78 13.20 25.31 12.70
CA VAL A 78 12.63 25.49 14.05
C VAL A 78 13.73 25.61 15.12
N ASN A 79 14.96 25.94 14.72
CA ASN A 79 16.15 26.07 15.58
C ASN A 79 16.51 24.80 16.35
N ILE A 80 16.19 23.62 15.81
CA ILE A 80 16.59 22.34 16.38
C ILE A 80 17.65 21.73 15.44
N PRO A 81 18.91 21.53 15.89
CA PRO A 81 19.98 21.01 15.03
C PRO A 81 19.87 19.49 14.87
N LYS A 82 18.72 19.00 14.38
CA LYS A 82 18.41 17.59 14.18
C LYS A 82 17.57 17.39 12.93
N ALA A 83 17.62 16.20 12.36
CA ALA A 83 16.64 15.71 11.42
C ALA A 83 15.93 14.48 11.99
N ILE A 84 14.73 14.18 11.49
CA ILE A 84 13.94 13.01 11.86
C ILE A 84 13.73 12.17 10.60
N LEU A 85 14.23 10.94 10.60
CA LEU A 85 13.89 9.94 9.59
C LEU A 85 12.50 9.38 9.95
N VAL A 86 11.62 9.17 8.97
CA VAL A 86 10.24 8.68 9.19
C VAL A 86 9.79 7.75 8.04
N PRO A 87 9.18 6.59 8.37
CA PRO A 87 9.44 5.74 9.53
C PRO A 87 10.76 4.94 9.34
N PRO A 88 11.42 4.54 10.45
CA PRO A 88 11.01 4.75 11.85
C PRO A 88 11.48 6.11 12.38
N HIS A 89 10.83 6.65 13.42
CA HIS A 89 11.13 7.96 14.04
C HIS A 89 12.53 8.04 14.67
N ILE A 90 13.57 8.11 13.83
CA ILE A 90 14.98 8.20 14.26
C ILE A 90 15.42 9.65 14.20
N HIS A 91 15.96 10.15 15.31
CA HIS A 91 16.61 11.45 15.34
C HIS A 91 18.07 11.34 14.93
N ILE A 92 18.51 12.19 14.00
CA ILE A 92 19.89 12.31 13.55
C ILE A 92 20.37 13.71 13.87
N SER A 93 21.48 13.84 14.58
CA SER A 93 22.03 15.12 15.01
C SER A 93 22.74 15.82 13.85
N LYS A 94 22.77 17.16 13.86
CA LYS A 94 23.56 17.98 12.94
C LYS A 94 24.81 18.55 13.62
N PRO A 95 25.96 18.64 12.90
CA PRO A 95 26.19 18.12 11.55
C PRO A 95 26.06 16.59 11.51
N PHE A 96 25.57 16.03 10.38
CA PHE A 96 25.20 14.61 10.33
C PHE A 96 26.34 13.69 10.73
N ASP A 97 26.19 12.92 11.80
CA ASP A 97 27.18 11.92 12.17
C ASP A 97 27.06 10.70 11.24
N VAL A 98 28.19 10.22 10.72
CA VAL A 98 28.21 9.12 9.74
C VAL A 98 27.72 7.81 10.36
N LYS A 99 27.99 7.58 11.65
CA LYS A 99 27.57 6.37 12.36
C LYS A 99 26.08 6.43 12.70
N GLU A 100 25.56 7.57 13.13
CA GLU A 100 24.12 7.79 13.30
C GLU A 100 23.38 7.59 11.97
N LEU A 101 23.84 8.23 10.89
CA LEU A 101 23.24 8.10 9.56
C LEU A 101 23.28 6.66 9.08
N LYS A 102 24.40 5.95 9.25
CA LYS A 102 24.52 4.54 8.89
C LYS A 102 23.49 3.69 9.63
N THR A 103 23.39 3.86 10.95
CA THR A 103 22.45 3.10 11.79
C THR A 103 21.01 3.37 11.36
N ALA A 104 20.69 4.63 11.07
CA ALA A 104 19.36 5.03 10.62
C ALA A 104 19.00 4.42 9.25
N MET A 105 19.94 4.46 8.30
CA MET A 105 19.77 3.86 6.98
C MET A 105 19.64 2.34 7.06
N ASP A 106 20.51 1.66 7.80
CA ASP A 106 20.46 0.20 7.97
C ASP A 106 19.10 -0.24 8.53
N LEU A 107 18.55 0.50 9.50
CA LEU A 107 17.24 0.19 10.08
C LEU A 107 16.09 0.39 9.07
N VAL A 108 16.07 1.51 8.35
CA VAL A 108 15.07 1.75 7.29
C VAL A 108 15.12 0.65 6.23
N LEU A 109 16.32 0.25 5.79
CA LEU A 109 16.47 -0.76 4.75
C LEU A 109 15.99 -2.13 5.20
N ASN A 110 16.26 -2.51 6.45
CA ASN A 110 15.72 -3.75 7.01
C ASN A 110 14.19 -3.72 7.10
N MET A 111 13.59 -2.62 7.58
CA MET A 111 12.13 -2.49 7.62
C MET A 111 11.49 -2.56 6.23
N MET A 112 12.09 -1.91 5.23
CA MET A 112 11.60 -1.96 3.85
C MET A 112 11.71 -3.37 3.26
N LYS A 113 12.80 -4.08 3.57
CA LYS A 113 12.99 -5.48 3.17
C LYS A 113 11.92 -6.37 3.79
N GLU A 114 11.68 -6.26 5.10
CA GLU A 114 10.65 -7.02 5.81
C GLU A 114 9.26 -6.75 5.25
N LEU A 115 8.89 -5.47 5.05
CA LEU A 115 7.62 -5.09 4.44
C LEU A 115 7.45 -5.67 3.02
N LYS A 116 8.53 -5.69 2.24
CA LYS A 116 8.51 -6.28 0.90
C LYS A 116 8.31 -7.79 0.97
N GLU A 117 9.04 -8.49 1.83
CA GLU A 117 8.94 -9.94 2.02
C GLU A 117 7.56 -10.36 2.52
N GLU A 118 6.99 -9.64 3.50
CA GLU A 118 5.63 -9.85 3.97
C GLU A 118 4.60 -9.61 2.85
N GLY A 119 4.76 -8.53 2.09
CA GLY A 119 3.90 -8.21 0.94
C GLY A 119 3.96 -9.27 -0.16
N GLU A 120 5.14 -9.80 -0.48
CA GLU A 120 5.32 -10.91 -1.43
C GLU A 120 4.71 -12.21 -0.90
N ARG A 121 4.89 -12.52 0.40
CA ARG A 121 4.29 -13.69 1.04
C ARG A 121 2.76 -13.63 0.95
N TYR A 122 2.16 -12.49 1.31
CA TYR A 122 0.71 -12.28 1.18
C TYR A 122 0.24 -12.42 -0.27
N ARG A 123 0.90 -11.75 -1.22
CA ARG A 123 0.57 -11.84 -2.65
C ARG A 123 0.61 -13.29 -3.16
N ASN A 124 1.62 -14.06 -2.76
CA ASN A 124 1.73 -15.46 -3.16
C ASN A 124 0.64 -16.33 -2.54
N LEU A 125 0.31 -16.15 -1.26
CA LEU A 125 -0.81 -16.86 -0.61
C LEU A 125 -2.14 -16.55 -1.30
N PHE A 126 -2.41 -15.27 -1.58
CA PHE A 126 -3.62 -14.84 -2.28
C PHE A 126 -3.69 -15.39 -3.71
N LYS A 127 -2.57 -15.39 -4.44
CA LYS A 127 -2.48 -15.84 -5.83
C LYS A 127 -2.63 -17.36 -5.98
N TYR A 128 -1.98 -18.13 -5.11
CA TYR A 128 -1.85 -19.59 -5.25
C TYR A 128 -2.78 -20.41 -4.34
N THR A 129 -3.55 -19.77 -3.46
CA THR A 129 -4.60 -20.47 -2.72
C THR A 129 -5.64 -21.04 -3.70
N GLY A 130 -6.06 -22.29 -3.47
CA GLY A 130 -7.11 -22.93 -4.27
C GLY A 130 -8.53 -22.45 -3.94
N ARG A 131 -8.69 -21.58 -2.94
CA ARG A 131 -9.98 -20.98 -2.59
C ARG A 131 -10.19 -19.68 -3.37
N CYS A 132 -11.43 -19.43 -3.75
CA CYS A 132 -11.82 -18.15 -4.33
C CYS A 132 -11.69 -17.08 -3.26
N VAL A 133 -11.03 -15.97 -3.54
CA VAL A 133 -10.93 -14.85 -2.60
C VAL A 133 -11.24 -13.57 -3.34
N ALA A 134 -12.17 -12.79 -2.78
CA ALA A 134 -12.53 -11.46 -3.26
C ALA A 134 -12.49 -10.46 -2.10
N VAL A 135 -11.92 -9.29 -2.36
CA VAL A 135 -11.85 -8.18 -1.40
C VAL A 135 -12.70 -7.04 -1.91
N TYR A 136 -13.46 -6.42 -1.01
CA TYR A 136 -14.42 -5.40 -1.34
C TYR A 136 -14.31 -4.17 -0.44
N GLU A 137 -14.49 -2.99 -1.03
CA GLU A 137 -14.67 -1.73 -0.32
C GLU A 137 -16.16 -1.40 -0.22
N ALA A 138 -16.62 -1.08 0.98
CA ALA A 138 -18.00 -0.68 1.20
C ALA A 138 -18.26 0.72 0.62
N ILE A 139 -19.33 0.87 -0.14
CA ILE A 139 -19.81 2.16 -0.66
C ILE A 139 -21.20 2.46 -0.13
N ASP A 140 -21.62 3.73 -0.24
CA ASP A 140 -22.96 4.17 0.16
C ASP A 140 -23.31 3.76 1.61
N ASN A 141 -22.32 3.85 2.51
CA ASN A 141 -22.39 3.40 3.90
C ASN A 141 -22.72 1.90 4.05
N GLY A 142 -22.13 1.06 3.21
CA GLY A 142 -22.30 -0.39 3.21
C GLY A 142 -23.58 -0.87 2.55
N LYS A 143 -24.29 -0.03 1.78
CA LYS A 143 -25.45 -0.48 0.99
C LYS A 143 -25.03 -1.36 -0.19
N ASP A 144 -23.83 -1.13 -0.71
CA ASP A 144 -23.22 -1.90 -1.80
C ASP A 144 -21.70 -1.96 -1.60
N PHE A 145 -21.02 -2.73 -2.44
CA PHE A 145 -19.60 -3.05 -2.30
C PHE A 145 -18.90 -3.05 -3.66
N VAL A 146 -17.68 -2.52 -3.72
CA VAL A 146 -16.86 -2.43 -4.93
C VAL A 146 -15.68 -3.38 -4.83
N PHE A 147 -15.38 -4.13 -5.88
CA PHE A 147 -14.22 -5.03 -5.90
C PHE A 147 -12.90 -4.26 -5.81
N LYS A 148 -12.06 -4.64 -4.85
CA LYS A 148 -10.70 -4.16 -4.63
C LYS A 148 -9.65 -5.18 -5.03
N ASP A 149 -9.96 -6.45 -4.83
CA ASP A 149 -9.10 -7.54 -5.25
C ASP A 149 -9.94 -8.78 -5.60
N PHE A 150 -9.40 -9.61 -6.49
CA PHE A 150 -10.01 -10.84 -6.98
C PHE A 150 -8.91 -11.80 -7.40
N ASN A 151 -8.85 -12.98 -6.78
CA ASN A 151 -7.74 -13.91 -7.00
C ASN A 151 -7.95 -14.83 -8.22
N PRO A 152 -6.89 -15.49 -8.73
CA PRO A 152 -7.00 -16.35 -9.91
C PRO A 152 -7.97 -17.52 -9.75
N ALA A 153 -8.12 -18.07 -8.54
CA ALA A 153 -9.09 -19.12 -8.27
C ALA A 153 -10.53 -18.62 -8.48
N ALA A 154 -10.84 -17.41 -8.03
CA ALA A 154 -12.13 -16.76 -8.25
C ALA A 154 -12.33 -16.39 -9.74
N GLU A 155 -11.29 -15.93 -10.43
CA GLU A 155 -11.36 -15.71 -11.89
C GLU A 155 -11.78 -16.97 -12.64
N HIS A 156 -11.20 -18.11 -12.26
CA HIS A 156 -11.49 -19.40 -12.88
C HIS A 156 -12.90 -19.90 -12.54
N ALA A 157 -13.28 -19.86 -11.25
CA ALA A 157 -14.57 -20.36 -10.79
C ALA A 157 -15.76 -19.53 -11.28
N GLU A 158 -15.58 -18.20 -11.38
CA GLU A 158 -16.64 -17.26 -11.76
C GLU A 158 -16.60 -16.85 -13.24
N GLN A 159 -15.65 -17.40 -14.01
CA GLN A 159 -15.45 -17.14 -15.44
C GLN A 159 -15.47 -15.64 -15.77
N VAL A 160 -14.66 -14.87 -15.02
CA VAL A 160 -14.51 -13.41 -15.21
C VAL A 160 -13.08 -13.03 -14.88
N LYS A 161 -12.51 -12.08 -15.64
CA LYS A 161 -11.15 -11.61 -15.34
C LYS A 161 -11.17 -10.61 -14.20
N ARG A 162 -10.09 -10.61 -13.41
CA ARG A 162 -9.86 -9.65 -12.33
C ARG A 162 -9.99 -8.22 -12.86
N GLU A 163 -9.34 -7.92 -13.98
CA GLU A 163 -9.37 -6.59 -14.60
C GLU A 163 -10.76 -6.11 -14.98
N ASP A 164 -11.69 -7.02 -15.29
CA ASP A 164 -13.08 -6.70 -15.65
C ASP A 164 -13.98 -6.43 -14.43
N VAL A 165 -13.53 -6.77 -13.22
CA VAL A 165 -14.32 -6.62 -11.98
C VAL A 165 -13.80 -5.51 -11.07
N LEU A 166 -12.50 -5.23 -11.05
CA LEU A 166 -11.92 -4.22 -10.16
C LEU A 166 -12.58 -2.85 -10.35
N GLY A 167 -12.91 -2.18 -9.25
CA GLY A 167 -13.55 -0.87 -9.26
C GLY A 167 -15.05 -0.88 -9.59
N ARG A 168 -15.65 -2.03 -9.92
CA ARG A 168 -17.08 -2.16 -10.21
C ARG A 168 -17.86 -2.68 -9.01
N ARG A 169 -19.17 -2.39 -8.99
CA ARG A 169 -20.06 -2.80 -7.90
C ARG A 169 -20.34 -4.30 -7.98
N VAL A 170 -20.43 -4.97 -6.83
CA VAL A 170 -20.77 -6.39 -6.75
C VAL A 170 -22.16 -6.65 -7.36
N THR A 171 -23.11 -5.74 -7.17
CA THR A 171 -24.46 -5.88 -7.74
C THR A 171 -24.54 -5.66 -9.25
N GLU A 172 -23.52 -5.05 -9.86
CA GLU A 172 -23.41 -4.91 -11.32
C GLU A 172 -22.75 -6.14 -11.94
N VAL A 173 -21.67 -6.64 -11.33
CA VAL A 173 -20.91 -7.78 -11.86
C VAL A 173 -21.64 -9.11 -11.58
N PHE A 174 -22.24 -9.24 -10.39
CA PHE A 174 -22.95 -10.43 -9.93
C PHE A 174 -24.35 -10.05 -9.44
N PRO A 175 -25.30 -9.75 -10.35
CA PRO A 175 -26.63 -9.28 -9.97
C PRO A 175 -27.42 -10.29 -9.11
N GLY A 176 -27.13 -11.59 -9.27
CA GLY A 176 -27.71 -12.68 -8.48
C GLY A 176 -27.37 -12.61 -6.99
N VAL A 177 -26.34 -11.85 -6.58
CA VAL A 177 -25.84 -11.76 -5.19
C VAL A 177 -26.91 -11.31 -4.19
N LYS A 178 -27.90 -10.53 -4.65
CA LYS A 178 -29.04 -10.07 -3.83
C LYS A 178 -29.95 -11.24 -3.46
N ASN A 179 -30.45 -11.95 -4.48
CA ASN A 179 -31.34 -13.09 -4.28
C ASN A 179 -30.61 -14.28 -3.65
N PHE A 180 -29.31 -14.41 -3.92
CA PHE A 180 -28.43 -15.36 -3.27
C PHE A 180 -28.25 -15.07 -1.78
N GLY A 181 -28.49 -13.84 -1.30
CA GLY A 181 -28.44 -13.46 0.11
C GLY A 181 -27.04 -13.05 0.62
N LEU A 182 -25.99 -13.25 -0.19
CA LEU A 182 -24.61 -12.91 0.20
C LEU A 182 -24.41 -11.40 0.39
N LEU A 183 -25.13 -10.55 -0.35
CA LEU A 183 -25.04 -9.09 -0.16
C LEU A 183 -25.50 -8.67 1.24
N ASP A 184 -26.49 -9.35 1.81
CA ASP A 184 -26.97 -9.03 3.15
C ASP A 184 -26.00 -9.52 4.23
N VAL A 185 -25.27 -10.60 3.96
CA VAL A 185 -24.13 -11.03 4.79
C VAL A 185 -23.07 -9.93 4.80
N PHE A 186 -22.69 -9.39 3.63
CA PHE A 186 -21.71 -8.30 3.55
C PHE A 186 -22.13 -7.09 4.38
N LYS A 187 -23.41 -6.67 4.28
CA LYS A 187 -23.97 -5.58 5.08
C LYS A 187 -23.87 -5.84 6.58
N ARG A 188 -24.21 -7.05 7.06
CA ARG A 188 -24.14 -7.42 8.47
C ARG A 188 -22.70 -7.42 8.99
N VAL A 189 -21.79 -8.05 8.26
CA VAL A 189 -20.36 -8.10 8.62
C VAL A 189 -19.76 -6.69 8.61
N TYR A 190 -20.09 -5.85 7.62
CA TYR A 190 -19.62 -4.47 7.57
C TYR A 190 -20.06 -3.65 8.79
N LYS A 191 -21.34 -3.77 9.17
CA LYS A 191 -21.93 -3.05 10.30
C LYS A 191 -21.43 -3.54 11.66
N THR A 192 -21.29 -4.85 11.83
CA THR A 192 -20.99 -5.47 13.13
C THR A 192 -19.51 -5.74 13.36
N GLY A 193 -18.73 -5.89 12.30
CA GLY A 193 -17.35 -6.38 12.34
C GLY A 193 -17.21 -7.86 12.66
N GLN A 194 -18.32 -8.58 12.91
CA GLN A 194 -18.29 -10.00 13.23
C GLN A 194 -18.24 -10.83 11.96
N PRO A 195 -17.29 -11.79 11.82
CA PRO A 195 -17.27 -12.72 10.70
C PRO A 195 -18.53 -13.58 10.63
N GLU A 196 -18.96 -13.93 9.42
CA GLU A 196 -20.15 -14.72 9.18
C GLU A 196 -19.89 -15.79 8.11
N ARG A 197 -20.35 -17.02 8.36
CA ARG A 197 -20.38 -18.06 7.32
C ARG A 197 -21.74 -18.07 6.65
N PHE A 198 -21.75 -17.89 5.35
CA PHE A 198 -22.93 -18.09 4.53
C PHE A 198 -22.97 -19.56 4.07
N PRO A 199 -24.01 -20.32 4.44
CA PRO A 199 -24.07 -21.76 4.20
C PRO A 199 -24.03 -22.08 2.71
N LEU A 200 -23.65 -23.34 2.40
CA LEU A 200 -23.64 -23.87 1.05
C LEU A 200 -24.99 -23.63 0.35
N ALA A 201 -24.99 -22.78 -0.66
CA ALA A 201 -26.18 -22.41 -1.41
C ALA A 201 -25.87 -22.41 -2.91
N HIS A 202 -26.92 -22.59 -3.73
CA HIS A 202 -26.79 -22.61 -5.18
C HIS A 202 -26.93 -21.20 -5.75
N TYR A 203 -25.84 -20.66 -6.27
CA TYR A 203 -25.81 -19.39 -7.01
C TYR A 203 -26.19 -19.64 -8.47
N LYS A 204 -26.96 -18.72 -9.06
CA LYS A 204 -27.27 -18.72 -10.49
C LYS A 204 -27.52 -17.29 -10.99
N ASP A 205 -26.91 -16.95 -12.10
CA ASP A 205 -27.23 -15.77 -12.92
C ASP A 205 -27.28 -16.15 -14.41
N GLU A 206 -27.25 -15.17 -15.31
CA GLU A 206 -27.27 -15.39 -16.76
C GLU A 206 -25.97 -15.99 -17.30
N ARG A 207 -24.85 -15.87 -16.58
CA ARG A 207 -23.52 -16.30 -17.01
C ARG A 207 -23.15 -17.67 -16.44
N ILE A 208 -23.44 -17.89 -15.16
CA ILE A 208 -22.92 -19.03 -14.39
C ILE A 208 -23.96 -19.61 -13.43
N SER A 209 -23.77 -20.88 -13.06
CA SER A 209 -24.60 -21.60 -12.08
C SER A 209 -23.71 -22.55 -11.29
N GLY A 210 -23.84 -22.58 -9.97
CA GLY A 210 -23.05 -23.48 -9.15
C GLY A 210 -23.22 -23.29 -7.65
N TRP A 211 -22.74 -24.27 -6.89
CA TRP A 211 -22.75 -24.22 -5.44
C TRP A 211 -21.63 -23.35 -4.90
N ARG A 212 -21.90 -22.59 -3.84
CA ARG A 212 -20.95 -21.70 -3.16
C ARG A 212 -21.12 -21.83 -1.64
N ASP A 213 -20.01 -21.97 -0.93
CA ASP A 213 -19.90 -21.86 0.52
C ASP A 213 -18.99 -20.66 0.77
N ASN A 214 -19.45 -19.66 1.52
CA ASN A 214 -18.69 -18.42 1.70
C ASN A 214 -18.41 -18.17 3.17
N PHE A 215 -17.18 -17.83 3.50
CA PHE A 215 -16.84 -17.23 4.77
C PHE A 215 -16.49 -15.76 4.56
N VAL A 216 -17.20 -14.88 5.26
CA VAL A 216 -17.12 -13.43 5.09
C VAL A 216 -16.59 -12.79 6.37
N TYR A 217 -15.59 -11.93 6.26
CA TYR A 217 -15.04 -11.18 7.40
C TYR A 217 -14.62 -9.77 6.99
N LYS A 218 -14.39 -8.91 7.99
CA LYS A 218 -13.99 -7.50 7.81
C LYS A 218 -12.53 -7.30 8.23
N LEU A 219 -11.76 -6.61 7.40
CA LEU A 219 -10.39 -6.19 7.72
C LEU A 219 -10.39 -4.92 8.58
N PRO A 220 -9.29 -4.65 9.31
CA PRO A 220 -9.13 -3.38 10.04
C PRO A 220 -9.23 -2.14 9.15
N THR A 221 -8.92 -2.26 7.86
CA THR A 221 -9.09 -1.22 6.83
C THR A 221 -10.54 -0.87 6.55
N GLY A 222 -11.49 -1.70 7.00
CA GLY A 222 -12.92 -1.57 6.73
C GLY A 222 -13.40 -2.39 5.54
N GLU A 223 -12.49 -2.97 4.76
CA GLU A 223 -12.78 -3.82 3.61
C GLU A 223 -13.42 -5.15 4.05
N ILE A 224 -14.28 -5.71 3.19
CA ILE A 224 -14.90 -7.02 3.36
C ILE A 224 -14.15 -8.03 2.51
N VAL A 225 -13.93 -9.22 3.05
CA VAL A 225 -13.32 -10.34 2.32
C VAL A 225 -14.29 -11.50 2.31
N ALA A 226 -14.49 -12.11 1.14
CA ALA A 226 -15.23 -13.37 0.98
C ALA A 226 -14.26 -14.46 0.47
N VAL A 227 -14.32 -15.63 1.12
CA VAL A 227 -13.49 -16.82 0.84
C VAL A 227 -14.36 -18.05 0.63
#